data_AF-A0A2K6LDD2-F1
#
_entry.id   AF-A0A2K6LDD2-F1
#
_cell.length_a   1.000
_cell.length_b   1.000
_cell.length_c   1.000
_cell.angle_alpha   90.00
_cell.angle_beta   90.00
_cell.angle_gamma   90.00
#
_symmetry.space_group_name_H-M   'P 1'
#
loop_
_entity.id
_entity.type
_entity.pdbx_description
1 polymer ?
#
loop_
_entity_poly.entity_id
_entity_poly.type
_entity_poly.pdbx_seq_one_letter_code
_entity_poly.pdbx_strand_id
1 'polypeptide(L)'
;MWLSQALLLLILPGYSIATEITGPTTVNGSEWGSLTVQCAYGSGWETYLKWWCRGADWNGCNTLVKTNGSEQEVKKNRVSIRDNQKNHTFTVTMESLKRDDADSYWCGIQRTGIDLGVNVQVTIKPDTQTPVPEWTTATASLAFIPAATQKTSSPLTRSLLSSTHFLFLFLLELPLLLGMLGAVLWVNRPQRRS
;
A
#
# COMPACT_ATOMS: atom_id res chain seq x y z
N MET A 1 30.28 50.27 11.81
CA MET A 1 30.25 48.91 12.39
C MET A 1 28.86 48.68 12.94
N TRP A 2 27.88 48.15 12.18
CA TRP A 2 26.60 47.65 12.74
C TRP A 2 25.62 47.10 11.67
N LEU A 3 26.07 46.16 10.84
CA LEU A 3 25.18 45.51 9.85
C LEU A 3 25.49 44.01 9.67
N SER A 4 25.99 43.32 10.70
CA SER A 4 26.44 41.93 10.56
C SER A 4 25.91 40.93 11.59
N GLN A 5 24.89 41.26 12.39
CA GLN A 5 24.31 40.28 13.33
C GLN A 5 23.04 39.59 12.79
N ALA A 6 22.37 40.15 11.78
CA ALA A 6 21.19 39.52 11.18
C ALA A 6 21.53 38.44 10.13
N LEU A 7 22.71 38.49 9.53
CA LEU A 7 23.11 37.56 8.46
C LEU A 7 23.57 36.19 9.01
N LEU A 8 23.88 36.09 10.31
CA LEU A 8 24.36 34.86 10.94
C LEU A 8 23.24 33.84 11.22
N LEU A 9 21.97 34.23 11.09
CA LEU A 9 20.83 33.32 11.28
C LEU A 9 20.46 32.50 10.03
N LEU A 10 21.12 32.75 8.89
CA LEU A 10 20.89 31.99 7.63
C LEU A 10 21.75 30.72 7.51
N ILE A 11 22.54 30.39 8.54
CA ILE A 11 23.47 29.25 8.54
C ILE A 11 23.09 28.22 9.63
N LEU A 12 21.79 28.03 9.90
CA LEU A 12 21.38 26.81 10.57
C LEU A 12 21.34 25.70 9.51
N PRO A 13 22.22 24.67 9.59
CA PRO A 13 22.14 23.52 8.71
C PRO A 13 20.76 22.90 8.90
N GLY A 14 20.06 22.75 7.77
CA GLY A 14 18.75 22.14 7.60
C GLY A 14 18.05 21.67 8.87
N TYR A 15 16.99 22.38 9.26
CA TYR A 15 15.87 21.74 9.94
C TYR A 15 15.22 20.79 8.93
N SER A 16 15.86 19.63 8.72
CA SER A 16 15.31 18.53 7.95
C SER A 16 14.12 18.05 8.75
N ILE A 17 12.92 18.52 8.40
CA ILE A 17 11.68 17.90 8.83
C ILE A 17 11.74 16.51 8.20
N ALA A 18 12.19 15.51 8.97
CA ALA A 18 12.27 14.14 8.51
C ALA A 18 10.83 13.64 8.32
N THR A 19 10.30 13.86 7.12
CA THR A 19 8.96 13.46 6.69
C THR A 19 8.97 12.06 6.07
N GLU A 20 10.05 11.31 6.30
CA GLU A 20 10.30 10.06 5.62
C GLU A 20 9.92 8.87 6.52
N ILE A 21 9.28 7.89 5.90
CA ILE A 21 9.10 6.54 6.42
C ILE A 21 9.98 5.61 5.58
N THR A 22 10.76 4.76 6.24
CA THR A 22 11.64 3.81 5.58
C THR A 22 11.41 2.40 6.12
N GLY A 23 11.74 1.41 5.32
CA GLY A 23 11.55 0.00 5.65
C GLY A 23 12.36 -0.89 4.71
N PRO A 24 12.42 -2.20 4.98
CA PRO A 24 13.10 -3.12 4.09
C PRO A 24 12.37 -3.23 2.76
N THR A 25 13.11 -3.27 1.65
CA THR A 25 12.52 -3.49 0.31
C THR A 25 11.88 -4.88 0.20
N THR A 26 12.55 -5.89 0.77
CA THR A 26 12.11 -7.27 0.74
C THR A 26 12.37 -7.93 2.08
N VAL A 27 11.43 -8.76 2.54
CA VAL A 27 11.60 -9.64 3.69
C VAL A 27 11.23 -11.07 3.32
N ASN A 28 11.97 -12.02 3.88
CA ASN A 28 11.80 -13.43 3.58
C ASN A 28 11.35 -14.15 4.85
N GLY A 29 10.28 -14.92 4.75
CA GLY A 29 9.83 -15.86 5.76
C GLY A 29 9.88 -17.29 5.24
N SER A 30 9.76 -18.24 6.15
CA SER A 30 9.53 -19.65 5.83
C SER A 30 8.10 -20.02 6.19
N GLU A 31 7.48 -20.89 5.41
CA GLU A 31 6.17 -21.45 5.72
C GLU A 31 6.15 -22.03 7.14
N TRP A 32 5.04 -21.83 7.86
CA TRP A 32 4.84 -22.10 9.28
C TRP A 32 5.69 -21.29 10.27
N GLY A 33 6.71 -20.59 9.80
CA GLY A 33 7.56 -19.71 10.59
C GLY A 33 6.94 -18.35 10.89
N SER A 34 7.79 -17.40 11.27
CA SER A 34 7.43 -16.00 11.49
C SER A 34 8.41 -15.06 10.80
N LEU A 35 7.97 -13.86 10.47
CA LEU A 35 8.83 -12.78 10.01
C LEU A 35 8.52 -11.49 10.77
N THR A 36 9.51 -10.60 10.77
CA THR A 36 9.40 -9.27 11.39
C THR A 36 9.81 -8.21 10.39
N VAL A 37 9.02 -7.14 10.33
CA VAL A 37 9.27 -5.95 9.51
C VAL A 37 9.43 -4.76 10.44
N GLN A 38 10.53 -4.04 10.28
CA GLN A 38 10.78 -2.79 11.02
C GLN A 38 10.66 -1.62 10.06
N CYS A 39 9.79 -0.68 10.40
CA CYS A 39 9.55 0.52 9.61
C CYS A 39 9.95 1.73 10.47
N ALA A 40 11.00 2.42 10.06
CA ALA A 40 11.49 3.62 10.72
C ALA A 40 10.76 4.86 10.20
N TYR A 41 10.64 5.89 11.02
CA TYR A 41 10.01 7.14 10.67
C TYR A 41 10.77 8.33 11.26
N GLY A 42 10.63 9.51 10.65
CA GLY A 42 11.20 10.73 11.20
C GLY A 42 10.43 11.28 12.40
N SER A 43 11.02 12.25 13.13
CA SER A 43 10.35 12.85 14.29
C SER A 43 9.04 13.56 13.92
N GLY A 44 8.10 13.60 14.86
CA GLY A 44 6.78 14.23 14.70
C GLY A 44 5.66 13.27 14.27
N TRP A 45 5.96 11.99 14.05
CA TRP A 45 4.97 10.96 13.73
C TRP A 45 4.67 10.02 14.90
N GLU A 46 5.20 10.26 16.09
CA GLU A 46 5.18 9.32 17.22
C GLU A 46 3.75 8.91 17.60
N THR A 47 2.85 9.89 17.77
CA THR A 47 1.45 9.65 18.17
C THR A 47 0.50 9.32 17.01
N TYR A 48 1.00 9.30 15.78
CA TYR A 48 0.21 8.99 14.59
C TYR A 48 -0.04 7.48 14.48
N LEU A 49 -1.19 7.09 13.93
CA LEU A 49 -1.54 5.68 13.83
C LEU A 49 -0.64 5.00 12.79
N LYS A 50 0.03 3.92 13.20
CA LYS A 50 0.88 3.09 12.34
C LYS A 50 0.07 1.92 11.84
N TRP A 51 0.23 1.51 10.59
CA TRP A 51 -0.55 0.42 10.01
C TRP A 51 0.27 -0.48 9.09
N TRP A 52 -0.19 -1.73 8.97
CA TRP A 52 0.34 -2.73 8.06
C TRP A 52 -0.75 -3.16 7.08
N CYS A 53 -0.50 -2.99 5.79
CA CYS A 53 -1.49 -3.19 4.73
C CYS A 53 -0.98 -4.14 3.67
N ARG A 54 -1.87 -4.96 3.13
CA ARG A 54 -1.54 -5.98 2.13
C ARG A 54 -2.16 -5.66 0.78
N GLY A 55 -1.38 -5.78 -0.29
CA GLY A 55 -1.79 -5.58 -1.67
C GLY A 55 -0.90 -4.58 -2.40
N ALA A 56 -0.75 -4.77 -3.71
CA ALA A 56 0.10 -3.93 -4.55
C ALA A 56 -0.42 -2.49 -4.75
N ASP A 57 -1.74 -2.30 -4.76
CA ASP A 57 -2.35 -0.97 -4.87
C ASP A 57 -2.37 -0.26 -3.52
N TRP A 58 -1.61 0.83 -3.39
CA TRP A 58 -1.54 1.67 -2.19
C TRP A 58 -2.92 2.19 -1.74
N ASN A 59 -3.78 2.60 -2.68
CA ASN A 59 -5.06 3.23 -2.34
C ASN A 59 -6.13 2.21 -1.93
N GLY A 60 -5.96 0.94 -2.33
CA GLY A 60 -6.93 -0.13 -2.15
C GLY A 60 -6.42 -1.32 -1.33
N CYS A 61 -5.22 -1.23 -0.74
CA CYS A 61 -4.65 -2.32 0.04
C CYS A 61 -5.56 -2.66 1.24
N ASN A 62 -5.50 -3.91 1.69
CA ASN A 62 -6.25 -4.38 2.85
C ASN A 62 -5.46 -4.17 4.14
N THR A 63 -5.89 -3.23 4.99
CA THR A 63 -5.23 -2.98 6.29
C THR A 63 -5.43 -4.17 7.22
N LEU A 64 -4.34 -4.89 7.52
CA LEU A 64 -4.36 -6.08 8.36
C LEU A 64 -4.38 -5.75 9.85
N VAL A 65 -3.57 -4.78 10.27
CA VAL A 65 -3.47 -4.33 11.67
C VAL A 65 -3.03 -2.87 11.73
N LYS A 66 -3.41 -2.17 12.81
CA LYS A 66 -3.14 -0.75 13.01
C LYS A 66 -3.05 -0.41 14.49
N THR A 67 -2.13 0.48 14.87
CA THR A 67 -2.00 0.98 16.24
C THR A 67 -3.10 2.01 16.55
N ASN A 68 -3.27 2.34 17.82
CA ASN A 68 -4.15 3.42 18.29
C ASN A 68 -3.39 4.74 18.55
N GLY A 69 -2.17 4.89 18.01
CA GLY A 69 -1.29 6.04 18.29
C GLY A 69 -0.50 5.94 19.60
N SER A 70 -0.55 4.80 20.29
CA SER A 70 0.28 4.49 21.46
C SER A 70 1.29 3.37 21.18
N GLU A 71 2.19 3.11 22.13
CA GLU A 71 3.19 2.02 22.09
C GLU A 71 2.62 0.65 22.51
N GLN A 72 1.31 0.57 22.79
CA GLN A 72 0.64 -0.71 23.07
C GLN A 72 0.64 -1.58 21.82
N GLU A 73 1.04 -2.84 21.97
CA GLU A 73 0.94 -3.82 20.89
C GLU A 73 -0.53 -4.08 20.54
N VAL A 74 -0.84 -4.03 19.25
CA VAL A 74 -2.15 -4.41 18.70
C VAL A 74 -1.95 -5.66 17.86
N LYS A 75 -2.73 -6.72 18.13
CA LYS A 75 -2.69 -7.98 17.38
C LYS A 75 -4.06 -8.27 16.78
N LYS A 76 -4.08 -8.64 15.50
CA LYS A 76 -5.27 -9.13 14.78
C LYS A 76 -4.89 -10.38 14.00
N ASN A 77 -5.57 -11.48 14.28
CA ASN A 77 -5.24 -12.80 13.72
C ASN A 77 -3.76 -13.17 13.99
N ARG A 78 -3.00 -13.44 12.93
CA ARG A 78 -1.58 -13.82 12.98
C ARG A 78 -0.62 -12.63 12.84
N VAL A 79 -1.12 -11.39 12.88
CA VAL A 79 -0.31 -10.20 12.66
C VAL A 79 -0.38 -9.28 13.87
N SER A 80 0.76 -8.89 14.41
CA SER A 80 0.89 -7.87 15.45
C SER A 80 1.65 -6.66 14.94
N ILE A 81 1.36 -5.50 15.53
CA ILE A 81 2.07 -4.24 15.31
C ILE A 81 2.31 -3.54 16.63
N ARG A 82 3.52 -3.02 16.81
CA ARG A 82 3.89 -2.24 17.99
C ARG A 82 4.78 -1.07 17.58
N ASP A 83 4.47 0.11 18.08
CA ASP A 83 5.31 1.28 17.90
C ASP A 83 6.33 1.41 19.05
N ASN A 84 7.56 1.80 18.71
CA ASN A 84 8.56 2.28 19.65
C ASN A 84 8.82 3.75 19.33
N GLN A 85 8.13 4.62 20.07
CA GLN A 85 8.16 6.07 19.85
C GLN A 85 9.49 6.69 20.26
N LYS A 86 10.26 6.04 21.14
CA LYS A 86 11.61 6.50 21.48
C LYS A 86 12.60 6.28 20.34
N ASN A 87 12.47 5.17 19.61
CA ASN A 87 13.37 4.80 18.52
C ASN A 87 12.81 5.17 17.13
N HIS A 88 11.66 5.85 17.08
CA HIS A 88 10.91 6.16 15.88
C HIS A 88 10.81 4.97 14.91
N THR A 89 10.48 3.79 15.43
CA THR A 89 10.40 2.56 14.65
C THR A 89 9.21 1.74 15.12
N PHE A 90 8.29 1.43 14.22
CA PHE A 90 7.27 0.44 14.51
C PHE A 90 7.61 -0.90 13.90
N THR A 91 7.26 -1.96 14.61
CA THR A 91 7.57 -3.34 14.28
C THR A 91 6.28 -4.08 13.99
N VAL A 92 6.24 -4.78 12.86
CA VAL A 92 5.16 -5.70 12.48
C VAL A 92 5.70 -7.11 12.56
N THR A 93 4.95 -8.02 13.19
CA THR A 93 5.29 -9.45 13.23
C THR A 93 4.15 -10.25 12.60
N MET A 94 4.51 -11.12 11.66
CA MET A 94 3.58 -12.07 11.03
C MET A 94 3.98 -13.49 11.45
N GLU A 95 3.05 -14.21 12.08
CA GLU A 95 3.27 -15.55 12.64
C GLU A 95 2.58 -16.64 11.80
N SER A 96 3.00 -17.89 11.96
CA SER A 96 2.43 -19.08 11.30
C SER A 96 2.21 -18.85 9.81
N LEU A 97 3.27 -18.39 9.13
CA LEU A 97 3.25 -17.94 7.75
C LEU A 97 2.71 -19.03 6.80
N LYS A 98 1.95 -18.62 5.80
CA LYS A 98 1.44 -19.47 4.72
C LYS A 98 2.06 -19.04 3.40
N ARG A 99 2.14 -19.92 2.40
CA ARG A 99 2.60 -19.52 1.04
C ARG A 99 1.82 -18.35 0.49
N ASP A 100 0.50 -18.35 0.70
CA ASP A 100 -0.41 -17.28 0.30
C ASP A 100 -0.20 -15.98 1.10
N ASP A 101 0.72 -15.91 2.06
CA ASP A 101 1.12 -14.64 2.68
C ASP A 101 2.16 -13.88 1.83
N ALA A 102 2.75 -14.52 0.81
CA ALA A 102 3.64 -13.83 -0.13
C ALA A 102 2.87 -12.80 -0.95
N ASP A 103 3.24 -11.53 -0.84
CA ASP A 103 2.55 -10.41 -1.48
C ASP A 103 3.39 -9.13 -1.36
N SER A 104 2.90 -8.05 -1.98
CA SER A 104 3.32 -6.69 -1.66
C SER A 104 2.57 -6.19 -0.43
N TYR A 105 3.29 -5.54 0.48
CA TYR A 105 2.76 -4.95 1.69
C TYR A 105 3.23 -3.51 1.84
N TRP A 106 2.63 -2.81 2.79
CA TRP A 106 2.97 -1.44 3.10
C TRP A 106 3.04 -1.21 4.60
N CYS A 107 4.15 -0.64 5.04
CA CYS A 107 4.19 0.12 6.27
C CYS A 107 3.51 1.48 6.00
N GLY A 108 2.60 1.92 6.87
CA GLY A 108 1.96 3.22 6.70
C GLY A 108 1.76 4.00 7.99
N ILE A 109 1.68 5.33 7.86
CA ILE A 109 1.40 6.28 8.93
C ILE A 109 0.21 7.11 8.50
N GLN A 110 -0.88 7.02 9.26
CA GLN A 110 -2.10 7.76 8.98
C GLN A 110 -1.93 9.23 9.30
N ARG A 111 -2.14 10.13 8.33
CA ARG A 111 -2.13 11.58 8.56
C ARG A 111 -3.29 12.27 7.82
N THR A 112 -3.44 13.57 8.05
CA THR A 112 -4.35 14.39 7.23
C THR A 112 -3.82 14.45 5.79
N GLY A 113 -4.68 14.13 4.81
CA GLY A 113 -4.30 14.06 3.40
C GLY A 113 -3.88 12.65 2.98
N ILE A 114 -2.82 12.56 2.18
CA ILE A 114 -2.28 11.27 1.71
C ILE A 114 -1.34 10.72 2.78
N ASP A 115 -1.62 9.52 3.28
CA ASP A 115 -0.79 8.80 4.24
C ASP A 115 0.68 8.66 3.77
N LEU A 116 1.61 8.55 4.71
CA LEU A 116 2.98 8.16 4.40
C LEU A 116 3.05 6.64 4.35
N GLY A 117 3.83 6.10 3.42
CA GLY A 117 4.13 4.67 3.44
C GLY A 117 5.31 4.26 2.60
N VAL A 118 5.78 3.06 2.88
CA VAL A 118 6.87 2.39 2.16
C VAL A 118 6.44 0.97 1.83
N ASN A 119 6.69 0.57 0.58
CA ASN A 119 6.38 -0.77 0.11
C ASN A 119 7.40 -1.78 0.64
N VAL A 120 6.91 -2.97 0.98
CA VAL A 120 7.71 -4.09 1.44
C VAL A 120 7.24 -5.34 0.70
N GLN A 121 8.13 -5.97 -0.05
CA GLN A 121 7.85 -7.26 -0.68
C GLN A 121 8.05 -8.39 0.33
N VAL A 122 7.01 -9.18 0.59
CA VAL A 122 7.10 -10.37 1.43
C VAL A 122 7.22 -11.60 0.55
N THR A 123 8.27 -12.40 0.79
CA THR A 123 8.43 -13.70 0.13
C THR A 123 8.39 -14.82 1.17
N ILE A 124 7.74 -15.94 0.82
CA ILE A 124 7.59 -17.09 1.70
C ILE A 124 8.24 -18.29 1.03
N LYS A 125 9.27 -18.85 1.67
CA LYS A 125 9.91 -20.08 1.23
C LYS A 125 9.07 -21.28 1.68
N PRO A 126 8.81 -22.26 0.80
CA PRO A 126 8.16 -23.50 1.20
C PRO A 126 8.92 -24.19 2.32
N ASP A 127 8.21 -24.88 3.21
CA ASP A 127 8.85 -25.80 4.13
C ASP A 127 9.33 -27.02 3.35
N THR A 128 10.65 -27.13 3.16
CA THR A 128 11.28 -28.32 2.58
C THR A 128 11.37 -29.40 3.66
N GLN A 129 10.22 -29.93 4.09
CA GLN A 129 10.25 -31.22 4.76
C GLN A 129 10.85 -32.21 3.78
N THR A 130 12.01 -32.76 4.17
CA THR A 130 12.61 -33.93 3.55
C THR A 130 11.50 -34.96 3.33
N PRO A 131 11.39 -35.62 2.16
CA PRO A 131 10.36 -36.63 1.97
C PRO A 131 10.51 -37.65 3.10
N VAL A 132 9.52 -37.66 4.00
CA VAL A 132 9.31 -38.80 4.89
C VAL A 132 9.23 -40.00 3.95
N PRO A 133 10.04 -41.06 4.12
CA PRO A 133 9.96 -42.22 3.25
C PRO A 133 8.52 -42.73 3.31
N GLU A 134 7.83 -42.55 2.19
CA GLU A 134 6.52 -43.09 1.91
C GLU A 134 6.69 -44.62 1.91
N TRP A 135 6.40 -45.26 3.04
CA TRP A 135 6.33 -46.72 3.09
C TRP A 135 5.13 -47.14 2.26
N THR A 136 5.44 -47.56 1.04
CA THR A 136 4.59 -48.16 0.03
C THR A 136 3.61 -49.15 0.65
N THR A 137 2.32 -48.82 0.64
CA THR A 137 1.27 -49.84 0.62
C THR A 137 0.54 -49.71 -0.70
N ALA A 138 1.12 -50.31 -1.74
CA ALA A 138 0.45 -50.51 -3.00
C ALA A 138 -0.66 -51.55 -2.80
N THR A 139 -1.92 -51.13 -2.87
CA THR A 139 -3.03 -52.04 -3.14
C THR A 139 -3.65 -51.60 -4.46
N ALA A 140 -3.25 -52.28 -5.53
CA ALA A 140 -3.85 -52.15 -6.84
C ALA A 140 -5.31 -52.62 -6.79
N SER A 141 -6.23 -51.85 -7.37
CA SER A 141 -7.57 -52.31 -7.72
C SER A 141 -8.06 -51.53 -8.94
N LEU A 142 -8.57 -52.28 -9.91
CA LEU A 142 -8.72 -51.92 -11.31
C LEU A 142 -9.90 -50.97 -11.60
N ALA A 143 -9.62 -49.99 -12.46
CA ALA A 143 -10.41 -49.40 -13.56
C ALA A 143 -11.95 -49.30 -13.46
N PHE A 144 -12.47 -48.07 -13.56
CA PHE A 144 -13.68 -47.73 -14.35
C PHE A 144 -13.60 -46.27 -14.87
N ILE A 145 -13.66 -46.09 -16.20
CA ILE A 145 -13.93 -44.85 -16.95
C ILE A 145 -15.12 -45.20 -17.88
N PRO A 146 -16.21 -44.41 -17.98
CA PRO A 146 -16.30 -43.16 -18.76
C PRO A 146 -17.16 -42.08 -18.04
N ALA A 147 -17.35 -40.82 -18.48
CA ALA A 147 -17.40 -40.25 -19.81
C ALA A 147 -17.10 -38.74 -19.76
N ALA A 148 -16.62 -38.21 -20.88
CA ALA A 148 -16.51 -36.78 -21.12
C ALA A 148 -17.89 -36.12 -21.17
N THR A 149 -18.03 -34.95 -20.56
CA THR A 149 -18.98 -33.93 -20.98
C THR A 149 -18.31 -32.58 -20.88
N GLN A 150 -17.94 -32.04 -22.04
CA GLN A 150 -17.62 -30.63 -22.22
C GLN A 150 -18.87 -29.80 -21.90
N LYS A 151 -18.71 -28.76 -21.07
CA LYS A 151 -19.38 -27.50 -21.33
C LYS A 151 -18.41 -26.35 -21.11
N THR A 152 -17.91 -25.91 -22.25
CA THR A 152 -17.29 -24.62 -22.52
C THR A 152 -18.17 -23.48 -21.99
N SER A 153 -17.59 -22.60 -21.18
CA SER A 153 -18.01 -21.21 -21.10
C SER A 153 -16.79 -20.33 -20.90
N SER A 154 -16.24 -19.86 -22.01
CA SER A 154 -15.45 -18.63 -22.10
C SER A 154 -16.33 -17.56 -22.76
N PRO A 155 -15.91 -16.29 -22.90
CA PRO A 155 -15.18 -15.42 -21.97
C PRO A 155 -15.99 -14.13 -21.66
N LEU A 156 -15.49 -13.34 -20.71
CA LEU A 156 -15.47 -11.87 -20.67
C LEU A 156 -16.70 -11.07 -21.16
N THR A 157 -17.30 -10.30 -20.24
CA THR A 157 -17.58 -8.84 -20.38
C THR A 157 -18.24 -8.34 -19.10
N ARG A 158 -17.47 -8.15 -18.03
CA ARG A 158 -17.93 -7.26 -16.94
C ARG A 158 -17.70 -5.84 -17.45
N SER A 159 -18.80 -5.17 -17.79
CA SER A 159 -18.83 -3.86 -18.44
C SER A 159 -17.96 -2.82 -17.72
N LEU A 160 -17.08 -2.18 -18.48
CA LEU A 160 -16.24 -1.03 -18.12
C LEU A 160 -17.03 0.30 -18.03
N LEU A 161 -18.31 0.27 -17.65
CA LEU A 161 -19.23 1.42 -17.79
C LEU A 161 -19.76 2.00 -16.49
N SER A 162 -19.02 1.86 -15.38
CA SER A 162 -19.35 2.59 -14.16
C SER A 162 -18.12 3.18 -13.49
N SER A 163 -17.30 3.88 -14.26
CA SER A 163 -16.46 4.91 -13.68
C SER A 163 -17.27 6.20 -13.67
N THR A 164 -18.05 6.36 -12.61
CA THR A 164 -18.74 7.62 -12.26
C THR A 164 -17.75 8.79 -12.25
N HIS A 165 -16.48 8.52 -11.96
CA HIS A 165 -15.40 9.49 -11.98
C HIS A 165 -15.13 10.11 -13.37
N PHE A 166 -15.16 9.32 -14.46
CA PHE A 166 -15.00 9.88 -15.81
C PHE A 166 -16.20 10.75 -16.20
N LEU A 167 -17.41 10.35 -15.81
CA LEU A 167 -18.63 11.10 -16.10
C LEU A 167 -18.65 12.45 -15.36
N PHE A 168 -18.15 12.49 -14.12
CA PHE A 168 -17.98 13.73 -13.36
C PHE A 168 -16.91 14.65 -13.95
N LEU A 169 -15.77 14.10 -14.42
CA LEU A 169 -14.73 14.89 -15.06
C LEU A 169 -15.24 15.55 -16.36
N PHE A 170 -15.90 14.79 -17.24
CA PHE A 170 -16.49 15.36 -18.45
C PHE A 170 -17.59 16.40 -18.18
N LEU A 171 -18.43 16.19 -17.16
CA LEU A 171 -19.48 17.13 -16.80
C LEU A 171 -18.97 18.45 -16.19
N LEU A 172 -17.83 18.43 -15.49
CA LEU A 172 -17.28 19.64 -14.87
C LEU A 172 -16.32 20.40 -15.80
N GLU A 173 -15.52 19.66 -16.58
CA GLU A 173 -14.41 20.22 -17.36
C GLU A 173 -14.89 20.79 -18.71
N LEU A 174 -15.89 20.18 -19.34
CA LEU A 174 -16.44 20.64 -20.62
C LEU A 174 -17.15 22.02 -20.52
N PRO A 175 -17.99 22.30 -19.49
CA PRO A 175 -18.59 23.63 -19.33
C PRO A 175 -17.55 24.72 -19.06
N LEU A 176 -16.49 24.42 -18.31
CA LEU A 176 -15.40 25.36 -18.04
C LEU A 176 -14.68 25.74 -19.34
N LEU A 177 -14.34 24.76 -20.18
CA LEU A 177 -13.68 25.00 -21.46
C LEU A 177 -14.56 25.79 -22.44
N LEU A 178 -15.86 25.47 -22.52
CA LEU A 178 -16.82 26.22 -23.35
C LEU A 178 -17.02 27.65 -22.84
N GLY A 179 -17.06 27.86 -21.51
CA GLY A 179 -17.14 29.19 -20.91
C GLY A 179 -15.91 30.04 -21.23
N MET A 180 -14.70 29.46 -21.11
CA MET A 180 -13.45 30.14 -21.45
C MET A 180 -13.38 30.48 -22.94
N LEU A 181 -13.79 29.56 -23.83
CA LEU A 181 -13.83 29.81 -25.27
C LEU A 181 -14.85 30.91 -25.62
N GLY A 182 -16.02 30.90 -24.97
CA GLY A 182 -17.03 31.93 -25.11
C GLY A 182 -16.52 33.31 -24.68
N ALA A 183 -15.81 33.39 -23.55
CA ALA A 183 -15.19 34.62 -23.08
C ALA A 183 -14.13 35.16 -24.05
N VAL A 184 -13.28 34.29 -24.60
CA VAL A 184 -12.27 34.66 -25.60
C VAL A 184 -12.93 35.20 -26.87
N LEU A 185 -13.96 34.52 -27.39
CA LEU A 185 -14.69 34.98 -28.58
C LEU A 185 -15.46 36.27 -28.33
N TRP A 186 -15.96 36.49 -27.11
CA TRP A 186 -16.62 37.73 -26.72
C TRP A 186 -15.65 38.91 -26.70
N VAL A 187 -14.49 38.74 -26.07
CA VAL A 187 -13.45 39.78 -25.99
C VAL A 187 -12.87 40.08 -27.37
N ASN A 188 -12.75 39.07 -28.22
CA ASN A 188 -12.20 39.22 -29.56
C ASN A 188 -13.25 39.58 -30.62
N ARG A 189 -14.50 39.89 -30.21
CA ARG A 189 -15.55 40.30 -31.14
C ARG A 189 -15.25 41.72 -31.62
N PRO A 190 -15.00 41.94 -32.93
CA PRO A 190 -14.74 43.28 -33.43
C PRO A 190 -15.98 44.15 -33.23
N GLN A 191 -15.85 45.26 -32.51
CA GLN A 191 -16.92 46.25 -32.42
C GLN A 191 -17.12 46.87 -33.80
N ARG A 192 -18.13 46.39 -34.55
CA ARG A 192 -18.64 47.12 -35.71
C ARG A 192 -19.31 48.38 -35.18
N ARG A 193 -18.59 49.51 -35.24
CA ARG A 193 -19.15 50.85 -35.07
C ARG A 193 -20.18 51.06 -36.18
N SER A 194 -21.43 51.30 -35.78
CA SER A 194 -22.44 51.97 -36.61
C SER A 194 -22.18 53.46 -36.66
#